data_AF-A0A2G5MWV2-F1
#
_entry.id   AF-A0A2G5MWV2-F1
#
_cell.length_a   1.000
_cell.length_b   1.000
_cell.length_c   1.000
_cell.angle_alpha   90.00
_cell.angle_beta   90.00
_cell.angle_gamma   90.00
#
_symmetry.space_group_name_H-M   'P 1'
#
loop_
_entity.id
_entity.type
_entity.pdbx_description
1 polymer ?
#
loop_
_entity_poly.entity_id
_entity_poly.type
_entity_poly.pdbx_seq_one_letter_code
_entity_poly.pdbx_strand_id
1 'polypeptide(L)'
;MSALDNAFKELRRVHKKFDIEGRFENNGQANAKWPQTLPRSAEMDSFYELCEPVDVEVETGLTPICFFNLDALEDGQVGFKWAGESNKTELNGNWPAQHLVFMDDIGGGKPVIAVTDMPGTPVLASYDAVAPFKIADSLADFLLAFAKTVEIVHGKFDIFDIYNDDDELSSTFVKLLKKEVSPLLGEDNYERFFDYFYG
;
A
#
# COMPACT_ATOMS: atom_id res chain seq x y z
N MET A 1 -17.40 -3.41 -15.23
CA MET A 1 -16.66 -3.57 -13.96
C MET A 1 -15.61 -2.48 -13.98
N SER A 2 -15.58 -1.60 -12.98
CA SER A 2 -14.55 -0.55 -12.95
C SER A 2 -13.17 -1.17 -12.73
N ALA A 3 -12.09 -0.46 -13.08
CA ALA A 3 -10.72 -0.91 -12.80
C ALA A 3 -10.53 -1.18 -11.29
N LEU A 4 -11.13 -0.32 -10.45
CA LEU A 4 -11.10 -0.42 -9.00
C LEU A 4 -11.88 -1.64 -8.47
N ASP A 5 -13.06 -1.95 -9.02
CA ASP A 5 -13.82 -3.16 -8.67
C ASP A 5 -13.00 -4.43 -8.96
N ASN A 6 -12.25 -4.42 -10.07
CA ASN A 6 -11.38 -5.53 -10.43
C ASN A 6 -10.20 -5.65 -9.46
N ALA A 7 -9.58 -4.52 -9.10
CA ALA A 7 -8.52 -4.48 -8.10
C ALA A 7 -8.94 -5.06 -6.76
N PHE A 8 -10.13 -4.69 -6.25
CA PHE A 8 -10.67 -5.23 -5.00
C PHE A 8 -10.89 -6.75 -5.06
N LYS A 9 -11.37 -7.25 -6.21
CA LYS A 9 -11.56 -8.69 -6.42
C LYS A 9 -10.26 -9.45 -6.41
N GLU A 10 -9.25 -8.96 -7.11
CA GLU A 10 -7.94 -9.62 -7.15
C GLU A 10 -7.26 -9.58 -5.79
N LEU A 11 -7.31 -8.47 -5.07
CA LEU A 11 -6.74 -8.34 -3.72
C LEU A 11 -7.37 -9.35 -2.76
N ARG A 12 -8.71 -9.47 -2.72
CA ARG A 12 -9.41 -10.48 -1.91
C ARG A 12 -9.10 -11.90 -2.35
N ARG A 13 -9.01 -12.12 -3.66
CA ARG A 13 -8.72 -13.45 -4.22
C ARG A 13 -7.36 -13.93 -3.75
N VAL A 14 -6.32 -13.10 -3.86
CA VAL A 14 -4.96 -13.48 -3.46
C VAL A 14 -4.84 -13.60 -1.94
N HIS A 15 -5.40 -12.65 -1.18
CA HIS A 15 -5.44 -12.69 0.28
C HIS A 15 -6.04 -14.00 0.78
N LYS A 16 -7.23 -14.36 0.29
CA LYS A 16 -7.89 -15.63 0.64
C LYS A 16 -7.14 -16.86 0.14
N LYS A 17 -6.53 -16.79 -1.05
CA LYS A 17 -5.84 -17.94 -1.66
C LYS A 17 -4.63 -18.38 -0.84
N PHE A 18 -3.93 -17.43 -0.23
CA PHE A 18 -2.71 -17.67 0.53
C PHE A 18 -2.90 -17.59 2.05
N ASP A 19 -4.15 -17.46 2.52
CA ASP A 19 -4.50 -17.42 3.95
C ASP A 19 -3.70 -16.35 4.72
N ILE A 20 -3.57 -15.17 4.10
CA ILE A 20 -2.82 -14.04 4.66
C ILE A 20 -3.55 -13.49 5.90
N GLU A 21 -2.80 -12.98 6.87
CA GLU A 21 -3.36 -12.41 8.09
C GLU A 21 -4.38 -11.30 7.82
N GLY A 22 -5.37 -11.19 8.71
CA GLY A 22 -6.47 -10.24 8.60
C GLY A 22 -7.51 -10.65 7.57
N ARG A 23 -8.24 -9.66 7.05
CA ARG A 23 -9.27 -9.84 6.03
C ARG A 23 -9.66 -8.51 5.39
N PHE A 24 -10.20 -8.60 4.17
CA PHE A 24 -10.85 -7.47 3.51
C PHE A 24 -12.37 -7.63 3.56
N GLU A 25 -13.07 -6.67 4.15
CA GLU A 25 -14.51 -6.73 4.37
C GLU A 25 -15.25 -5.61 3.65
N ASN A 26 -16.56 -5.82 3.45
CA ASN A 26 -17.48 -4.77 3.07
C ASN A 26 -18.19 -4.31 4.34
N ASN A 27 -17.72 -3.23 4.94
CA ASN A 27 -18.23 -2.72 6.22
C ASN A 27 -19.33 -1.66 6.00
N GLY A 28 -19.30 -0.93 4.89
CA GLY A 28 -20.29 0.11 4.61
C GLY A 28 -20.26 1.29 5.58
N GLN A 29 -19.12 1.50 6.28
CA GLN A 29 -18.96 2.47 7.37
C GLN A 29 -18.01 3.61 7.02
N ALA A 30 -17.49 3.68 5.78
CA ALA A 30 -16.46 4.66 5.43
C ALA A 30 -16.95 6.09 5.69
N ASN A 31 -18.20 6.41 5.34
CA ASN A 31 -18.75 7.74 5.61
C ASN A 31 -18.96 8.05 7.10
N ALA A 32 -19.36 7.04 7.89
CA ALA A 32 -19.69 7.22 9.30
C ALA A 32 -18.45 7.32 10.20
N LYS A 33 -17.39 6.58 9.86
CA LYS A 33 -16.18 6.43 10.67
C LYS A 33 -14.98 7.22 10.19
N TRP A 34 -15.00 7.79 8.97
CA TRP A 34 -13.82 8.51 8.45
C TRP A 34 -13.34 9.60 9.42
N PRO A 35 -12.04 9.61 9.78
CA PRO A 35 -11.51 10.65 10.63
C PRO A 35 -11.64 12.03 9.96
N GLN A 36 -12.35 12.95 10.62
CA GLN A 36 -12.71 14.26 10.04
C GLN A 36 -11.52 15.15 9.69
N THR A 37 -10.35 14.86 10.24
CA THR A 37 -9.12 15.62 10.01
C THR A 37 -8.40 15.13 8.75
N LEU A 38 -8.77 13.98 8.17
CA LEU A 38 -8.04 13.35 7.08
C LEU A 38 -8.64 13.65 5.72
N PRO A 39 -7.79 13.82 4.69
CA PRO A 39 -8.27 14.03 3.34
C PRO A 39 -8.83 12.71 2.77
N ARG A 40 -9.70 12.81 1.76
CA ARG A 40 -10.36 11.66 1.15
C ARG A 40 -10.60 11.88 -0.33
N SER A 41 -10.62 10.79 -1.09
CA SER A 41 -11.00 10.76 -2.51
C SER A 41 -12.14 9.76 -2.71
N ALA A 42 -12.80 9.81 -3.87
CA ALA A 42 -13.86 8.87 -4.20
C ALA A 42 -13.37 7.42 -4.25
N GLU A 43 -12.13 7.18 -4.71
CA GLU A 43 -11.52 5.86 -4.75
C GLU A 43 -11.15 5.35 -3.35
N MET A 44 -10.63 6.20 -2.45
CA MET A 44 -10.38 5.81 -1.06
C MET A 44 -11.68 5.55 -0.29
N ASP A 45 -12.70 6.37 -0.52
CA ASP A 45 -14.04 6.12 0.03
C ASP A 45 -14.57 4.77 -0.43
N SER A 46 -14.42 4.45 -1.72
CA SER A 46 -14.82 3.15 -2.27
C SER A 46 -14.00 1.99 -1.70
N PHE A 47 -12.69 2.19 -1.47
CA PHE A 47 -11.81 1.18 -0.88
C PHE A 47 -12.25 0.84 0.54
N TYR A 48 -12.45 1.83 1.41
CA TYR A 48 -12.89 1.59 2.78
C TYR A 48 -14.37 1.22 2.91
N GLU A 49 -15.22 1.61 1.95
CA GLU A 49 -16.63 1.22 1.98
C GLU A 49 -16.78 -0.27 1.61
N LEU A 50 -16.13 -0.66 0.52
CA LEU A 50 -16.37 -1.96 -0.11
C LEU A 50 -15.34 -3.00 0.29
N CYS A 51 -14.10 -2.59 0.59
CA CYS A 51 -12.90 -3.43 0.71
C CYS A 51 -12.00 -3.01 1.88
N GLU A 52 -12.59 -2.64 3.02
CA GLU A 52 -11.84 -2.21 4.21
C GLU A 52 -10.88 -3.33 4.66
N PRO A 53 -9.58 -3.03 4.82
CA PRO A 53 -8.65 -3.94 5.47
C PRO A 53 -8.96 -4.00 6.97
N VAL A 54 -9.01 -5.19 7.54
CA VAL A 54 -9.10 -5.40 8.99
C VAL A 54 -7.95 -6.31 9.40
N ASP A 55 -7.00 -5.73 10.14
CA ASP A 55 -5.79 -6.40 10.63
C ASP A 55 -4.98 -7.07 9.51
N VAL A 56 -4.95 -6.46 8.31
CA VAL A 56 -4.27 -7.02 7.14
C VAL A 56 -2.79 -6.66 7.20
N GLU A 57 -1.97 -7.68 7.38
CA GLU A 57 -0.52 -7.64 7.32
C GLU A 57 -0.04 -8.58 6.20
N VAL A 58 0.89 -8.12 5.39
CA VAL A 58 1.33 -8.85 4.18
C VAL A 58 2.84 -8.91 4.13
N GLU A 59 3.38 -10.13 4.06
CA GLU A 59 4.80 -10.38 3.89
C GLU A 59 5.17 -10.34 2.40
N THR A 60 5.59 -9.19 1.89
CA THR A 60 6.12 -9.08 0.52
C THR A 60 7.65 -9.14 0.45
N GLY A 61 8.34 -9.08 1.59
CA GLY A 61 9.80 -9.03 1.72
C GLY A 61 10.21 -9.25 3.18
N LEU A 62 11.34 -8.66 3.60
CA LEU A 62 11.88 -8.85 4.96
C LEU A 62 11.01 -8.23 6.07
N THR A 63 10.36 -7.10 5.79
CA THR A 63 9.47 -6.43 6.73
C THR A 63 8.04 -6.50 6.20
N PRO A 64 7.08 -7.01 6.99
CA PRO A 64 5.67 -7.00 6.61
C PRO A 64 5.14 -5.58 6.42
N ILE A 65 4.23 -5.43 5.46
CA ILE A 65 3.50 -4.19 5.22
C ILE A 65 2.06 -4.32 5.72
N CYS A 66 1.62 -3.34 6.50
CA CYS A 66 0.35 -3.33 7.19
C CYS A 66 -0.61 -2.34 6.53
N PHE A 67 -1.84 -2.75 6.28
CA PHE A 67 -2.90 -1.83 5.89
C PHE A 67 -3.57 -1.24 7.12
N PHE A 68 -3.82 0.07 7.10
CA PHE A 68 -4.58 0.72 8.16
C PHE A 68 -6.08 0.55 7.91
N ASN A 69 -6.80 0.00 8.88
CA ASN A 69 -8.26 0.01 8.93
C ASN A 69 -8.77 1.43 9.28
N LEU A 70 -10.09 1.68 9.20
CA LEU A 70 -10.63 3.02 9.50
C LEU A 70 -10.31 3.49 10.92
N ASP A 71 -10.34 2.57 11.89
CA ASP A 71 -10.11 2.89 13.30
C ASP A 71 -8.63 3.25 13.57
N ALA A 72 -7.69 2.74 12.77
CA ALA A 72 -6.24 3.00 12.86
C ALA A 72 -5.75 4.12 11.93
N LEU A 73 -6.56 4.56 10.95
CA LEU A 73 -6.12 5.47 9.89
C LEU A 73 -5.56 6.81 10.41
N GLU A 74 -6.16 7.35 11.48
CA GLU A 74 -5.71 8.59 12.12
C GLU A 74 -4.38 8.40 12.89
N ASP A 75 -4.22 7.26 13.57
CA ASP A 75 -2.97 6.90 14.25
C ASP A 75 -1.85 6.64 13.24
N GLY A 76 -2.17 6.04 12.10
CA GLY A 76 -1.24 5.81 11.00
C GLY A 76 -0.65 7.07 10.36
N GLN A 77 -1.14 8.26 10.70
CA GLN A 77 -0.53 9.51 10.25
C GLN A 77 0.52 10.08 11.23
N VAL A 78 0.73 9.46 12.39
CA VAL A 78 1.72 9.92 13.38
C VAL A 78 3.13 9.74 12.82
N GLY A 79 3.96 10.78 12.90
CA GLY A 79 5.28 10.82 12.27
C GLY A 79 5.27 11.38 10.85
N PHE A 80 4.09 11.49 10.23
CA PHE A 80 3.89 12.05 8.89
C PHE A 80 3.15 13.38 8.98
N LYS A 81 1.81 13.35 9.00
CA LYS A 81 0.96 14.53 9.16
C LYS A 81 1.12 15.15 10.55
N TRP A 82 1.23 14.32 11.58
CA TRP A 82 1.47 14.76 12.94
C TRP A 82 2.96 14.75 13.21
N ALA A 83 3.53 15.84 13.71
CA ALA A 83 4.98 16.09 13.84
C ALA A 83 5.73 15.20 14.86
N GLY A 84 5.20 14.01 15.17
CA GLY A 84 5.85 12.99 16.01
C GLY A 84 5.26 12.85 17.41
N GLU A 85 4.24 13.63 17.77
CA GLU A 85 3.54 13.47 19.06
C GLU A 85 2.28 12.61 18.91
N SER A 86 2.12 11.62 19.79
CA SER A 86 0.96 10.72 19.83
C SER A 86 -0.35 11.41 20.22
N ASN A 87 -0.29 12.65 20.69
CA ASN A 87 -1.45 13.48 21.03
C ASN A 87 -2.13 14.10 19.79
N LYS A 88 -1.52 14.02 18.59
CA LYS A 88 -2.05 14.52 17.31
C LYS A 88 -2.44 16.01 17.36
N THR A 89 -1.68 16.82 18.08
CA THR A 89 -1.99 18.27 18.21
C THR A 89 -1.16 19.16 17.31
N GLU A 90 0.01 18.70 16.84
CA GLU A 90 0.92 19.48 16.02
C GLU A 90 0.98 18.94 14.59
N LEU A 91 0.62 19.80 13.64
CA LEU A 91 0.74 19.51 12.21
C LEU A 91 2.19 19.65 11.76
N ASN A 92 2.67 18.67 11.01
CA ASN A 92 3.89 18.79 10.25
C ASN A 92 3.64 19.71 9.04
N GLY A 93 4.16 20.94 9.11
CA GLY A 93 3.98 21.94 8.05
C GLY A 93 4.57 21.54 6.69
N ASN A 94 5.45 20.53 6.65
CA ASN A 94 6.03 20.02 5.41
C ASN A 94 5.21 18.88 4.79
N TRP A 95 4.21 18.34 5.51
CA TRP A 95 3.35 17.27 5.00
C TRP A 95 2.23 17.85 4.13
N PRO A 96 2.11 17.44 2.85
CA PRO A 96 1.03 17.92 1.99
C PRO A 96 -0.35 17.53 2.53
N ALA A 97 -1.28 18.48 2.55
CA ALA A 97 -2.61 18.30 3.16
C ALA A 97 -3.47 17.21 2.48
N GLN A 98 -3.14 16.83 1.24
CA GLN A 98 -3.87 15.85 0.43
C GLN A 98 -3.19 14.47 0.40
N HIS A 99 -2.17 14.28 1.23
CA HIS A 99 -1.52 12.99 1.40
C HIS A 99 -2.16 12.22 2.55
N LEU A 100 -2.58 11.00 2.26
CA LEU A 100 -3.12 10.05 3.22
C LEU A 100 -2.23 8.80 3.26
N VAL A 101 -1.58 8.53 4.38
CA VAL A 101 -0.91 7.24 4.58
C VAL A 101 -1.98 6.18 4.82
N PHE A 102 -2.01 5.10 4.04
CA PHE A 102 -2.98 4.01 4.20
C PHE A 102 -2.32 2.64 4.38
N MET A 103 -1.00 2.57 4.20
CA MET A 103 -0.17 1.43 4.57
C MET A 103 1.17 1.94 5.10
N ASP A 104 1.80 1.19 5.98
CA ASP A 104 3.17 1.38 6.44
C ASP A 104 3.75 0.01 6.84
N ASP A 105 5.07 -0.08 7.04
CA ASP A 105 5.67 -1.30 7.55
C ASP A 105 5.41 -1.50 9.06
N ILE A 106 5.62 -2.71 9.57
CA ILE A 106 5.37 -3.04 11.00
C ILE A 106 6.30 -2.29 11.99
N GLY A 107 7.28 -1.51 11.51
CA GLY A 107 8.15 -0.64 12.31
C GLY A 107 7.83 0.86 12.19
N GLY A 108 7.04 1.24 11.20
CA GLY A 108 6.80 2.61 10.78
C GLY A 108 7.94 3.20 9.96
N GLY A 109 7.61 4.19 9.13
CA GLY A 109 8.60 5.04 8.44
C GLY A 109 8.84 4.69 6.97
N LYS A 110 8.10 3.73 6.42
CA LYS A 110 8.07 3.44 4.98
C LYS A 110 6.62 3.55 4.48
N PRO A 111 6.02 4.76 4.45
CA PRO A 111 4.59 4.91 4.15
C PRO A 111 4.25 4.65 2.68
N VAL A 112 3.06 4.08 2.46
CA VAL A 112 2.35 4.12 1.17
C VAL A 112 1.23 5.17 1.27
N ILE A 113 1.24 6.09 0.32
CA ILE A 113 0.54 7.37 0.41
C ILE A 113 -0.44 7.49 -0.77
N ALA A 114 -1.71 7.71 -0.48
CA ALA A 114 -2.72 8.09 -1.46
C ALA A 114 -2.73 9.62 -1.62
N VAL A 115 -2.70 10.11 -2.86
CA VAL A 115 -2.88 11.54 -3.16
C VAL A 115 -4.34 11.80 -3.53
N THR A 116 -5.07 12.42 -2.61
CA THR A 116 -6.54 12.39 -2.62
C THR A 116 -7.21 13.48 -3.46
N ASP A 117 -6.47 14.47 -3.93
CA ASP A 117 -6.99 15.59 -4.74
C ASP A 117 -6.75 15.42 -6.25
N MET A 118 -6.25 14.25 -6.67
CA MET A 118 -5.98 13.93 -8.06
C MET A 118 -6.88 12.80 -8.59
N PRO A 119 -7.33 12.86 -9.86
CA PRO A 119 -8.12 11.80 -10.47
C PRO A 119 -7.42 10.44 -10.40
N GLY A 120 -8.16 9.39 -10.03
CA GLY A 120 -7.63 8.04 -9.91
C GLY A 120 -6.87 7.78 -8.61
N THR A 121 -6.64 8.80 -7.77
CA THR A 121 -5.88 8.71 -6.52
C THR A 121 -4.51 8.05 -6.73
N PRO A 122 -3.55 8.75 -7.38
CA PRO A 122 -2.19 8.24 -7.54
C PRO A 122 -1.56 7.84 -6.21
N VAL A 123 -0.70 6.84 -6.25
CA VAL A 123 -0.04 6.29 -5.06
C VAL A 123 1.44 6.65 -5.07
N LEU A 124 1.89 7.24 -3.97
CA LEU A 124 3.28 7.51 -3.69
C LEU A 124 3.78 6.53 -2.62
N ALA A 125 5.09 6.43 -2.52
CA ALA A 125 5.74 5.84 -1.38
C ALA A 125 6.93 6.70 -0.95
N SER A 126 7.44 6.44 0.24
CA SER A 126 8.66 7.05 0.77
C SER A 126 9.34 6.04 1.68
N TYR A 127 10.64 6.19 1.82
CA TYR A 127 11.44 5.54 2.84
C TYR A 127 12.48 6.57 3.33
N ASP A 128 12.92 6.43 4.57
CA ASP A 128 13.88 7.33 5.23
C ASP A 128 13.43 8.82 5.17
N ALA A 129 14.39 9.73 4.93
CA ALA A 129 14.16 11.18 4.84
C ALA A 129 13.97 11.66 3.39
N VAL A 130 13.64 10.77 2.45
CA VAL A 130 13.50 11.11 1.02
C VAL A 130 12.09 11.64 0.73
N ALA A 131 12.00 12.62 -0.17
CA ALA A 131 10.71 13.13 -0.63
C ALA A 131 9.86 11.98 -1.25
N PRO A 132 8.55 11.93 -0.96
CA PRO A 132 7.67 10.92 -1.55
C PRO A 132 7.75 10.89 -3.08
N PHE A 133 7.75 9.68 -3.64
CA PHE A 133 7.84 9.44 -5.07
C PHE A 133 6.70 8.55 -5.55
N LYS A 134 6.24 8.78 -6.78
CA LYS A 134 5.09 8.06 -7.33
C LYS A 134 5.46 6.63 -7.71
N ILE A 135 4.65 5.67 -7.24
CA ILE A 135 4.77 4.24 -7.52
C ILE A 135 3.58 3.68 -8.30
N ALA A 136 2.49 4.42 -8.45
CA ALA A 136 1.38 4.10 -9.35
C ALA A 136 0.60 5.36 -9.78
N ASP A 137 0.04 5.32 -10.99
CA ASP A 137 -0.79 6.41 -11.53
C ASP A 137 -2.21 6.43 -10.96
N SER A 138 -2.67 5.32 -10.40
CA SER A 138 -3.97 5.21 -9.74
C SER A 138 -3.97 4.21 -8.59
N LEU A 139 -4.93 4.32 -7.69
CA LEU A 139 -5.17 3.36 -6.61
C LEU A 139 -5.48 1.96 -7.18
N ALA A 140 -6.23 1.89 -8.29
CA ALA A 140 -6.56 0.62 -8.92
C ALA A 140 -5.31 -0.09 -9.45
N ASP A 141 -4.41 0.64 -10.11
CA ASP A 141 -3.17 0.06 -10.64
C ASP A 141 -2.24 -0.39 -9.51
N PHE A 142 -2.12 0.41 -8.45
CA PHE A 142 -1.37 0.03 -7.24
C PHE A 142 -1.90 -1.26 -6.62
N LEU A 143 -3.21 -1.34 -6.34
CA LEU A 143 -3.81 -2.51 -5.69
C LEU A 143 -3.70 -3.78 -6.55
N LEU A 144 -3.81 -3.66 -7.89
CA LEU A 144 -3.59 -4.77 -8.81
C LEU A 144 -2.12 -5.22 -8.83
N ALA A 145 -1.20 -4.26 -8.90
CA ALA A 145 0.24 -4.52 -8.84
C ALA A 145 0.62 -5.20 -7.53
N PHE A 146 0.12 -4.69 -6.41
CA PHE A 146 0.33 -5.25 -5.08
C PHE A 146 -0.23 -6.68 -4.98
N ALA A 147 -1.48 -6.91 -5.41
CA ALA A 147 -2.07 -8.25 -5.43
C ALA A 147 -1.25 -9.23 -6.30
N LYS A 148 -0.70 -8.77 -7.43
CA LYS A 148 0.17 -9.57 -8.29
C LYS A 148 1.50 -9.89 -7.61
N THR A 149 2.10 -8.94 -6.92
CA THR A 149 3.31 -9.13 -6.12
C THR A 149 3.09 -10.19 -5.05
N VAL A 150 2.00 -10.08 -4.28
CA VAL A 150 1.59 -11.10 -3.28
C VAL A 150 1.45 -12.48 -3.90
N GLU A 151 0.81 -12.58 -5.07
CA GLU A 151 0.66 -13.86 -5.76
C GLU A 151 1.98 -14.47 -6.26
N ILE A 152 2.96 -13.63 -6.60
CA ILE A 152 4.29 -14.08 -6.99
C ILE A 152 5.06 -14.56 -5.75
N VAL A 153 5.11 -13.72 -4.71
CA VAL A 153 5.81 -14.01 -3.45
C VAL A 153 5.28 -15.29 -2.83
N HIS A 154 4.02 -15.32 -2.40
CA HIS A 154 3.46 -16.50 -1.69
C HIS A 154 3.16 -17.71 -2.60
N GLY A 155 3.09 -17.51 -3.92
CA GLY A 155 2.68 -18.56 -4.85
C GLY A 155 3.82 -19.26 -5.57
N LYS A 156 5.00 -18.65 -5.65
CA LYS A 156 6.11 -19.13 -6.48
C LYS A 156 7.47 -19.09 -5.80
N PHE A 157 7.58 -18.41 -4.67
CA PHE A 157 8.81 -18.31 -3.89
C PHE A 157 8.51 -18.64 -2.43
N ASP A 158 9.50 -19.17 -1.73
CA ASP A 158 9.56 -18.96 -0.29
C ASP A 158 10.12 -17.55 -0.07
N ILE A 159 9.63 -16.80 0.93
CA ILE A 159 10.12 -15.45 1.21
C ILE A 159 11.63 -15.47 1.47
N PHE A 160 12.12 -16.54 2.09
CA PHE A 160 13.56 -16.75 2.31
C PHE A 160 14.34 -17.09 1.04
N ASP A 161 13.67 -17.57 -0.02
CA ASP A 161 14.29 -17.90 -1.32
C ASP A 161 14.34 -16.69 -2.29
N ILE A 162 13.78 -15.55 -1.88
CA ILE A 162 13.83 -14.31 -2.67
C ILE A 162 15.23 -13.70 -2.63
N TYR A 163 15.96 -13.90 -1.54
CA TYR A 163 17.35 -13.47 -1.36
C TYR A 163 18.29 -14.66 -1.54
N ASN A 164 19.47 -14.43 -2.12
CA ASN A 164 20.53 -15.42 -2.20
C ASN A 164 21.43 -15.35 -0.95
N ASP A 165 22.45 -16.23 -0.88
CA ASP A 165 23.39 -16.29 0.25
C ASP A 165 24.22 -15.00 0.45
N ASP A 166 24.25 -14.10 -0.55
CA ASP A 166 24.93 -12.80 -0.50
C ASP A 166 23.95 -11.64 -0.21
N ASP A 167 22.73 -11.94 0.27
CA ASP A 167 21.62 -10.99 0.49
C ASP A 167 21.15 -10.24 -0.78
N GLU A 168 21.48 -10.73 -1.98
CA GLU A 168 21.00 -10.17 -3.24
C GLU A 168 19.71 -10.84 -3.72
N LEU A 169 18.83 -10.07 -4.36
CA LEU A 169 17.58 -10.60 -4.92
C LEU A 169 17.84 -11.61 -6.04
N SER A 170 17.12 -12.73 -5.98
CA SER A 170 17.11 -13.77 -7.02
C SER A 170 16.77 -13.17 -8.38
N SER A 171 17.68 -13.32 -9.36
CA SER A 171 17.44 -12.80 -10.72
C SER A 171 16.18 -13.39 -11.38
N THR A 172 15.75 -14.58 -10.96
CA THR A 172 14.50 -15.22 -11.41
C THR A 172 13.29 -14.50 -10.86
N PHE A 173 13.32 -14.14 -9.57
CA PHE A 173 12.29 -13.34 -8.91
C PHE A 173 12.17 -11.97 -9.59
N VAL A 174 13.28 -11.23 -9.73
CA VAL A 174 13.30 -9.90 -10.35
C VAL A 174 12.73 -9.92 -11.77
N LYS A 175 13.15 -10.88 -12.60
CA LYS A 175 12.64 -11.02 -13.99
C LYS A 175 11.15 -11.31 -14.03
N LEU A 176 10.65 -12.16 -13.13
CA LEU A 176 9.24 -12.52 -13.10
C LEU A 176 8.39 -11.35 -12.59
N LEU A 177 8.84 -10.67 -11.53
CA LEU A 177 8.16 -9.51 -10.99
C LEU A 177 8.11 -8.38 -12.03
N LYS A 178 9.22 -8.07 -12.71
CA LYS A 178 9.24 -7.10 -13.83
C LYS A 178 8.27 -7.49 -14.93
N LYS A 179 8.26 -8.75 -15.34
CA LYS A 179 7.38 -9.23 -16.42
C LYS A 179 5.89 -9.08 -16.08
N GLU A 180 5.49 -9.36 -14.85
CA GLU A 180 4.08 -9.44 -14.46
C GLU A 180 3.54 -8.13 -13.87
N VAL A 181 4.38 -7.31 -13.22
CA VAL A 181 3.97 -6.09 -12.52
C VAL A 181 4.26 -4.83 -13.34
N SER A 182 5.36 -4.77 -14.09
CA SER A 182 5.70 -3.58 -14.90
C SER A 182 4.59 -3.18 -15.90
N PRO A 183 3.90 -4.11 -16.58
CA PRO A 183 2.78 -3.74 -17.46
C PRO A 183 1.59 -3.09 -16.76
N LEU A 184 1.45 -3.26 -15.44
CA LEU A 184 0.36 -2.67 -14.64
C LEU A 184 0.68 -1.24 -14.21
N LEU A 185 1.96 -0.93 -13.98
CA LEU A 185 2.39 0.36 -13.43
C LEU A 185 3.03 1.30 -14.47
N GLY A 186 3.52 0.74 -15.58
CA GLY A 186 4.49 1.42 -16.45
C GLY A 186 5.93 1.27 -15.93
N GLU A 187 6.93 1.50 -16.79
CA GLU A 187 8.34 1.23 -16.47
C GLU A 187 8.85 2.10 -15.30
N ASP A 188 8.67 3.42 -15.38
CA ASP A 188 9.15 4.36 -14.35
C ASP A 188 8.54 4.10 -12.95
N ASN A 189 7.23 3.88 -12.90
CA ASN A 189 6.53 3.61 -11.64
C ASN A 189 6.89 2.22 -11.11
N TYR A 190 7.08 1.23 -11.99
CA TYR A 190 7.54 -0.10 -11.59
C TYR A 190 8.93 -0.07 -10.97
N GLU A 191 9.88 0.68 -11.55
CA GLU A 191 11.23 0.77 -10.99
C GLU A 191 11.20 1.31 -9.55
N ARG A 192 10.39 2.35 -9.31
CA ARG A 192 10.21 2.93 -7.97
C ARG A 192 9.42 2.04 -7.02
N PHE A 193 8.40 1.35 -7.53
CA PHE A 193 7.65 0.35 -6.76
C PHE A 193 8.59 -0.77 -6.32
N PHE A 194 9.40 -1.29 -7.24
CA PHE A 194 10.36 -2.35 -6.97
C PHE A 194 11.40 -1.90 -5.95
N ASP A 195 11.99 -0.73 -6.14
CA ASP A 195 12.95 -0.12 -5.21
C ASP A 195 12.37 0.09 -3.80
N TYR A 196 11.13 0.55 -3.68
CA TYR A 196 10.49 0.72 -2.37
C TYR A 196 10.32 -0.61 -1.59
N PHE A 197 9.90 -1.68 -2.29
CA PHE A 197 9.64 -2.98 -1.65
C PHE A 197 10.89 -3.86 -1.47
N TYR A 198 11.92 -3.69 -2.31
CA TYR A 198 13.05 -4.62 -2.39
C TYR A 198 14.43 -3.95 -2.50
N GLY A 199 14.50 -2.62 -2.57
CA GLY A 199 15.73 -1.84 -2.59
C GLY A 199 16.29 -1.53 -1.21
#